data_AF-K4NRV5-F1
#
_entry.id   AF-K4NRV5-F1
#
_cell.length_a   1.000
_cell.length_b   1.000
_cell.length_c   1.000
_cell.angle_alpha   90.00
_cell.angle_beta   90.00
_cell.angle_gamma   90.00
#
_symmetry.space_group_name_H-M   'P 1'
#
loop_
_entity.id
_entity.type
_entity.pdbx_description
1 polymer ?
#
loop_
_entity_poly.entity_id
_entity_poly.type
_entity_poly.pdbx_seq_one_letter_code
_entity_poly.pdbx_strand_id
1 'polypeptide(L)'
;GGAHIEIKAVDNFKFLNSSYAPVLGQLQSTNLRKFYFETRAANSTTDVNNMKFRNPKYLSMLNHLRFYMPEMYPKLHKILFLDDDVVVQKDLTALWKIDLDGKVNGAINTCFGSFHRLSEYLNFSHPLIKEKFNPRACAWALGMNIFDLDAWRLEKCTEQYHYWQNLNEDRTLWKMGTLPAGLVTFYSTTKPLDKAWHVLGLGSNPSISMEEIEKAAVIHFSGDMKPWLDIAMNHYKHLWTKYVDNEMEFVQMCNFGM
;
A
#
# COMPACT_ATOMS: atom_id res chain seq x y z
N GLY A 1 -12.88 22.74 -16.42
CA GLY A 1 -13.52 21.47 -16.03
C GLY A 1 -13.67 21.47 -14.53
N GLY A 2 -14.84 21.16 -13.99
CA GLY A 2 -15.03 21.01 -12.55
C GLY A 2 -14.52 19.64 -12.09
N ALA A 3 -13.81 19.59 -10.97
CA ALA A 3 -13.55 18.32 -10.29
C ALA A 3 -14.74 17.97 -9.40
N HIS A 4 -15.19 16.72 -9.41
CA HIS A 4 -16.11 16.21 -8.41
C HIS A 4 -15.28 15.64 -7.25
N ILE A 5 -15.45 16.22 -6.06
CA ILE A 5 -14.74 15.79 -4.86
C ILE A 5 -15.74 15.07 -3.97
N GLU A 6 -15.40 13.85 -3.56
CA GLU A 6 -16.18 13.02 -2.67
C GLU A 6 -15.29 12.52 -1.53
N ILE A 7 -15.73 12.74 -0.28
CA ILE A 7 -15.04 12.27 0.92
C ILE A 7 -15.94 11.23 1.59
N LYS A 8 -15.39 10.03 1.85
CA LYS A 8 -16.12 8.93 2.51
C LYS A 8 -15.41 8.47 3.76
N ALA A 9 -16.17 8.25 4.82
CA ALA A 9 -15.74 7.47 5.96
C ALA A 9 -15.80 5.97 5.63
N VAL A 10 -14.95 5.17 6.27
CA VAL A 10 -14.96 3.69 6.13
C VAL A 10 -16.34 3.13 6.46
N ASP A 11 -17.01 3.67 7.48
CA ASP A 11 -18.33 3.22 7.94
C ASP A 11 -19.45 3.47 6.92
N ASN A 12 -19.21 4.28 5.88
CA ASN A 12 -20.18 4.50 4.80
C ASN A 12 -20.29 3.29 3.86
N PHE A 13 -19.30 2.38 3.85
CA PHE A 13 -19.29 1.21 2.98
C PHE A 13 -20.02 0.03 3.62
N LYS A 14 -21.35 -0.05 3.41
CA LYS A 14 -22.20 -1.09 4.01
C LYS A 14 -21.81 -2.54 3.67
N PHE A 15 -21.16 -2.76 2.53
CA PHE A 15 -20.63 -4.08 2.17
C PHE A 15 -19.48 -4.51 3.08
N LEU A 16 -18.78 -3.57 3.70
CA LEU A 16 -17.60 -3.81 4.53
C LEU A 16 -18.03 -4.21 5.95
N ASN A 17 -18.39 -5.48 6.12
CA ASN A 17 -18.76 -6.08 7.40
C ASN A 17 -17.97 -7.39 7.64
N SER A 18 -18.01 -7.93 8.87
CA SER A 18 -17.24 -9.13 9.22
C SER A 18 -17.70 -10.41 8.51
N SER A 19 -18.90 -10.43 7.93
CA SER A 19 -19.37 -11.56 7.12
C SER A 19 -18.79 -11.56 5.70
N TYR A 20 -18.39 -10.39 5.19
CA TYR A 20 -17.85 -10.25 3.83
C TYR A 20 -16.35 -10.00 3.79
N ALA A 21 -15.81 -9.21 4.72
CA ALA A 21 -14.41 -8.83 4.75
C ALA A 21 -13.61 -9.67 5.78
N PRO A 22 -12.72 -10.58 5.33
CA PRO A 22 -11.96 -11.45 6.24
C PRO A 22 -11.20 -10.72 7.34
N VAL A 23 -10.59 -9.58 7.00
CA VAL A 23 -9.81 -8.79 7.96
C VAL A 23 -10.69 -8.27 9.10
N LEU A 24 -11.93 -7.85 8.82
CA LEU A 24 -12.86 -7.44 9.87
C LEU A 24 -13.25 -8.59 10.79
N GLY A 25 -13.48 -9.79 10.22
CA GLY A 25 -13.71 -11.00 11.02
C GLY A 25 -12.51 -11.33 11.92
N GLN A 26 -11.30 -11.27 11.36
CA GLN A 26 -10.05 -11.49 12.10
C GLN A 26 -9.84 -10.46 13.22
N LEU A 27 -10.17 -9.18 13.01
CA LEU A 27 -10.08 -8.12 14.02
C LEU A 27 -11.05 -8.30 15.20
N GLN A 28 -12.15 -9.03 14.98
CA GLN A 28 -13.08 -9.43 16.04
C GLN A 28 -12.56 -10.62 16.84
N SER A 29 -11.53 -11.34 16.37
CA SER A 29 -10.93 -12.47 17.08
C SER A 29 -10.09 -12.01 18.28
N THR A 30 -10.28 -12.68 19.42
CA THR A 30 -9.56 -12.42 20.67
C THR A 30 -8.06 -12.66 20.53
N ASN A 31 -7.65 -13.63 19.72
CA ASN A 31 -6.24 -13.96 19.47
C ASN A 31 -5.51 -12.85 18.69
N LEU A 32 -6.17 -12.22 17.72
CA LEU A 32 -5.60 -11.10 16.98
C LEU A 32 -5.46 -9.86 17.86
N ARG A 33 -6.49 -9.57 18.67
CA ARG A 33 -6.42 -8.47 19.64
C ARG A 33 -5.26 -8.69 20.62
N LYS A 34 -5.05 -9.94 21.05
CA LYS A 34 -3.92 -10.32 21.90
C LYS A 34 -2.57 -10.03 21.24
N PHE A 35 -2.40 -10.46 19.98
CA PHE A 35 -1.14 -10.29 19.25
C PHE A 35 -0.75 -8.82 19.01
N TYR A 36 -1.72 -7.95 18.72
CA TYR A 36 -1.48 -6.53 18.46
C TYR A 36 -1.49 -5.64 19.70
N PHE A 37 -2.35 -5.94 20.69
CA PHE A 37 -2.61 -5.04 21.81
C PHE A 37 -2.07 -5.53 23.16
N GLU A 38 -1.64 -6.80 23.33
CA GLU A 38 -1.00 -7.20 24.58
C GLU A 38 0.47 -6.78 24.63
N THR A 39 0.75 -5.84 25.53
CA THR A 39 2.08 -5.45 25.98
C THR A 39 2.70 -6.59 26.81
N ARG A 40 3.39 -7.54 26.18
CA ARG A 40 4.32 -8.39 26.93
C ARG A 40 5.51 -7.55 27.38
N ALA A 41 5.78 -7.53 28.68
CA ALA A 41 6.92 -6.85 29.28
C ALA A 41 8.22 -7.33 28.63
N ALA A 42 9.03 -6.38 28.19
CA ALA A 42 10.26 -6.58 27.43
C ALA A 42 11.33 -7.31 28.28
N ASN A 43 11.35 -8.64 28.23
CA ASN A 43 12.39 -9.45 28.87
C ASN A 43 13.20 -10.31 27.88
N SER A 44 13.11 -10.07 26.57
CA SER A 44 13.99 -10.74 25.60
C SER A 44 14.50 -9.79 24.51
N THR A 45 15.81 -9.81 24.27
CA THR A 45 16.51 -9.03 23.23
C THR A 45 16.10 -9.42 21.79
N THR A 46 15.30 -10.48 21.64
CA THR A 46 14.64 -10.88 20.38
C THR A 46 13.39 -10.05 20.03
N ASP A 47 12.87 -9.25 20.97
CA ASP A 47 11.54 -8.62 20.88
C ASP A 47 11.55 -7.23 20.20
N VAL A 48 12.72 -6.67 19.90
CA VAL A 48 12.86 -5.35 19.23
C VAL A 48 12.34 -5.41 17.79
N ASN A 49 12.55 -6.55 17.11
CA ASN A 49 11.95 -6.81 15.80
C ASN A 49 10.41 -6.88 15.92
N ASN A 50 9.88 -7.59 16.92
CA ASN A 50 8.44 -7.71 17.19
C ASN A 50 7.75 -6.38 17.54
N MET A 51 8.45 -5.39 18.09
CA MET A 51 7.86 -4.08 18.40
C MET A 51 7.49 -3.26 17.15
N LYS A 52 8.30 -3.30 16.08
CA LYS A 52 7.89 -2.74 14.76
C LYS A 52 6.63 -3.45 14.23
N PHE A 53 6.42 -4.69 14.67
CA PHE A 53 5.37 -5.58 14.20
C PHE A 53 4.04 -5.52 14.98
N ARG A 54 3.86 -4.55 15.90
CA ARG A 54 2.60 -4.31 16.63
C ARG A 54 1.89 -2.99 16.28
N ASN A 55 2.19 -2.38 15.13
CA ASN A 55 1.58 -1.09 14.77
C ASN A 55 0.11 -1.25 14.32
N PRO A 56 -0.86 -0.59 14.98
CA PRO A 56 -2.28 -0.64 14.61
C PRO A 56 -2.57 -0.15 13.17
N LYS A 57 -1.67 0.62 12.54
CA LYS A 57 -1.80 1.04 11.14
C LYS A 57 -1.99 -0.14 10.18
N TYR A 58 -1.38 -1.28 10.49
CA TYR A 58 -1.47 -2.51 9.69
C TYR A 58 -2.82 -3.23 9.83
N LEU A 59 -3.66 -2.79 10.77
CA LEU A 59 -5.03 -3.23 10.96
C LEU A 59 -6.05 -2.20 10.47
N SER A 60 -5.59 -1.05 9.97
CA SER A 60 -6.49 -0.01 9.47
C SER A 60 -7.26 -0.53 8.26
N MET A 61 -8.59 -0.63 8.40
CA MET A 61 -9.46 -1.00 7.29
C MET A 61 -9.33 -0.04 6.10
N LEU A 62 -8.91 1.21 6.33
CA LEU A 62 -8.61 2.15 5.27
C LEU A 62 -7.53 1.61 4.32
N ASN A 63 -6.51 0.92 4.85
CA ASN A 63 -5.49 0.29 4.02
C ASN A 63 -6.03 -0.90 3.23
N HIS A 64 -7.05 -1.58 3.72
CA HIS A 64 -7.64 -2.74 3.06
C HIS A 64 -8.72 -2.37 2.04
N LEU A 65 -9.31 -1.17 2.11
CA LEU A 65 -10.27 -0.68 1.11
C LEU A 65 -9.72 -0.68 -0.31
N ARG A 66 -8.39 -0.60 -0.48
CA ARG A 66 -7.75 -0.71 -1.80
C ARG A 66 -8.08 -2.00 -2.54
N PHE A 67 -8.48 -3.07 -1.84
CA PHE A 67 -8.88 -4.35 -2.42
C PHE A 67 -10.38 -4.44 -2.73
N TYR A 68 -11.13 -3.36 -2.54
CA TYR A 68 -12.59 -3.30 -2.76
C TYR A 68 -13.00 -2.21 -3.76
N MET A 69 -12.09 -1.83 -4.65
CA MET A 69 -12.34 -0.75 -5.61
C MET A 69 -13.54 -1.02 -6.53
N PRO A 70 -13.75 -2.24 -7.07
CA PRO A 70 -14.95 -2.57 -7.83
C PRO A 70 -16.25 -2.45 -7.02
N GLU A 71 -16.23 -2.77 -5.73
CA GLU A 71 -17.38 -2.69 -4.83
C GLU A 71 -17.71 -1.24 -4.47
N MET A 72 -16.68 -0.42 -4.27
CA MET A 72 -16.82 1.03 -4.03
C MET A 72 -17.32 1.77 -5.27
N TYR A 73 -16.87 1.37 -6.45
CA TYR A 73 -17.13 2.05 -7.72
C TYR A 73 -17.56 1.07 -8.84
N PRO A 74 -18.76 0.46 -8.73
CA PRO A 74 -19.21 -0.62 -9.63
C PRO A 74 -19.47 -0.16 -11.07
N LYS A 75 -19.52 1.15 -11.33
CA LYS A 75 -19.74 1.72 -12.67
C LYS A 75 -18.46 2.23 -13.34
N LEU A 76 -17.33 2.25 -12.62
CA LEU A 76 -16.06 2.68 -13.19
C LEU A 76 -15.34 1.49 -13.85
N HIS A 77 -14.63 1.77 -14.94
CA HIS A 77 -13.84 0.80 -15.71
C HIS A 77 -12.35 0.85 -15.38
N LYS A 78 -11.85 2.02 -14.99
CA LYS A 78 -10.44 2.24 -14.68
C LYS A 78 -10.33 3.24 -13.53
N ILE A 79 -9.36 3.04 -12.63
CA ILE A 79 -9.11 3.94 -11.51
C ILE A 79 -7.60 4.13 -11.31
N LEU A 80 -7.18 5.37 -11.08
CA LEU A 80 -5.85 5.66 -10.54
C LEU A 80 -5.97 5.78 -9.03
N PHE A 81 -5.26 4.93 -8.32
CA PHE A 81 -5.13 4.97 -6.87
C PHE A 81 -3.85 5.71 -6.49
N LEU A 82 -3.96 6.63 -5.52
CA LEU A 82 -2.87 7.38 -4.92
C LEU A 82 -2.99 7.27 -3.39
N ASP A 83 -1.91 6.89 -2.70
CA ASP A 83 -1.86 6.97 -1.23
C ASP A 83 -1.84 8.45 -0.78
N ASP A 84 -2.12 8.69 0.50
CA ASP A 84 -2.22 10.03 1.12
C ASP A 84 -0.88 10.73 1.30
N ASP A 85 0.23 10.02 1.12
CA ASP A 85 1.60 10.46 1.33
C ASP A 85 2.40 10.59 0.01
N VAL A 86 1.69 10.87 -1.09
CA VAL A 86 2.28 11.14 -2.40
C VAL A 86 2.22 12.61 -2.78
N VAL A 87 3.11 13.02 -3.68
CA VAL A 87 3.08 14.31 -4.36
C VAL A 87 3.05 14.07 -5.87
N VAL A 88 2.03 14.63 -6.53
CA VAL A 88 1.92 14.63 -7.99
C VAL A 88 2.67 15.84 -8.54
N GLN A 89 3.67 15.60 -9.39
CA GLN A 89 4.55 16.63 -9.95
C GLN A 89 4.26 16.91 -11.44
N LYS A 90 3.60 15.98 -12.14
CA LYS A 90 3.35 16.04 -13.59
C LYS A 90 1.92 15.62 -13.91
N ASP A 91 1.44 15.99 -15.10
CA ASP A 91 0.15 15.54 -15.61
C ASP A 91 0.11 14.00 -15.70
N LEU A 92 -0.95 13.43 -15.12
CA LEU A 92 -1.13 11.98 -15.05
C LEU A 92 -2.05 11.45 -16.15
N THR A 93 -2.63 12.31 -16.99
CA THR A 93 -3.64 11.94 -18.00
C THR A 93 -3.17 10.81 -18.91
N ALA A 94 -1.87 10.79 -19.25
CA ALA A 94 -1.29 9.76 -20.10
C ALA A 94 -1.33 8.34 -19.49
N LEU A 95 -1.46 8.17 -18.16
CA LEU A 95 -1.62 6.84 -17.54
C LEU A 95 -2.87 6.12 -18.05
N TRP A 96 -3.96 6.85 -18.34
CA TRP A 96 -5.21 6.25 -18.79
C TRP A 96 -5.08 5.57 -20.16
N LYS A 97 -4.11 6.03 -20.95
CA LYS A 97 -3.79 5.54 -22.30
C LYS A 97 -2.79 4.38 -22.28
N ILE A 98 -2.21 4.04 -21.13
CA ILE A 98 -1.34 2.86 -21.02
C ILE A 98 -2.21 1.63 -21.25
N ASP A 99 -1.83 0.84 -22.25
CA ASP A 99 -2.32 -0.52 -22.43
C ASP A 99 -1.80 -1.37 -21.27
N LEU A 100 -2.68 -2.05 -20.55
CA LEU A 100 -2.31 -2.94 -19.46
C LEU A 100 -2.06 -4.39 -19.94
N ASP A 101 -2.12 -4.67 -21.24
CA ASP A 101 -1.93 -6.01 -21.82
C ASP A 101 -2.90 -7.05 -21.22
N GLY A 102 -4.14 -6.62 -20.95
CA GLY A 102 -5.16 -7.41 -20.27
C GLY A 102 -4.87 -7.69 -18.78
N LYS A 103 -3.85 -7.04 -18.19
CA LYS A 103 -3.52 -7.15 -16.77
C LYS A 103 -4.44 -6.25 -15.92
N VAL A 104 -4.62 -6.64 -14.66
CA VAL A 104 -5.53 -5.98 -13.72
C VAL A 104 -4.97 -4.66 -13.22
N ASN A 105 -3.66 -4.57 -13.03
CA ASN A 105 -3.04 -3.35 -12.52
C ASN A 105 -1.71 -3.00 -13.19
N GLY A 106 -1.43 -1.70 -13.28
CA GLY A 106 -0.12 -1.14 -13.57
C GLY A 106 0.54 -0.62 -12.30
N ALA A 107 1.77 -1.05 -12.03
CA ALA A 107 2.56 -0.62 -10.88
C ALA A 107 4.07 -0.61 -11.20
N ILE A 108 4.86 0.18 -10.48
CA ILE A 108 6.33 0.12 -10.61
C ILE A 108 6.89 -1.09 -9.87
N ASN A 109 7.86 -1.75 -10.50
CA ASN A 109 8.64 -2.82 -9.89
C ASN A 109 9.67 -2.23 -8.92
N THR A 110 9.84 -2.86 -7.76
CA THR A 110 10.76 -2.40 -6.70
C THR A 110 12.02 -3.25 -6.57
N CYS A 111 12.08 -4.41 -7.22
CA CYS A 111 13.24 -5.30 -7.10
C CYS A 111 14.52 -4.73 -7.71
N PHE A 112 15.64 -4.99 -7.02
CA PHE A 112 16.98 -4.70 -7.49
C PHE A 112 17.90 -5.87 -7.09
N GLY A 113 18.46 -6.59 -8.07
CA GLY A 113 19.21 -7.81 -7.79
C GLY A 113 18.37 -8.83 -7.01
N SER A 114 18.82 -9.23 -5.82
CA SER A 114 18.12 -10.12 -4.90
C SER A 114 17.10 -9.40 -3.99
N PHE A 115 17.11 -8.07 -3.93
CA PHE A 115 16.26 -7.28 -3.04
C PHE A 115 14.84 -7.11 -3.58
N HIS A 116 13.88 -6.93 -2.67
CA HIS A 116 12.46 -6.75 -2.95
C HIS A 116 11.89 -7.80 -3.90
N ARG A 117 12.29 -9.06 -3.67
CA ARG A 117 11.72 -10.24 -4.31
C ARG A 117 10.60 -10.79 -3.44
N LEU A 118 9.69 -11.58 -4.03
CA LEU A 118 8.60 -12.20 -3.28
C LEU A 118 9.09 -13.02 -2.06
N SER A 119 10.31 -13.59 -2.13
CA SER A 119 10.92 -14.30 -1.00
C SER A 119 11.16 -13.46 0.25
N GLU A 120 11.22 -12.14 0.14
CA GLU A 120 11.34 -11.23 1.31
C GLU A 120 9.99 -10.98 1.99
N TYR A 121 8.88 -11.19 1.27
CA TYR A 121 7.53 -10.84 1.71
C TYR A 121 6.70 -12.06 2.10
N LEU A 122 6.98 -13.23 1.52
CA LEU A 122 6.21 -14.46 1.68
C LEU A 122 7.04 -15.58 2.28
N ASN A 123 6.41 -16.45 3.06
CA ASN A 123 7.04 -17.61 3.67
C ASN A 123 7.13 -18.79 2.69
N PHE A 124 8.24 -18.88 1.94
CA PHE A 124 8.48 -19.97 0.98
C PHE A 124 8.76 -21.34 1.60
N SER A 125 8.88 -21.44 2.93
CA SER A 125 8.88 -22.73 3.62
C SER A 125 7.47 -23.32 3.69
N HIS A 126 6.42 -22.50 3.54
CA HIS A 126 5.04 -22.96 3.55
C HIS A 126 4.65 -23.58 2.19
N PRO A 127 4.11 -24.81 2.14
CA PRO A 127 3.78 -25.50 0.89
C PRO A 127 2.88 -24.68 -0.05
N LEU A 128 1.81 -24.05 0.47
CA LEU A 128 0.89 -23.23 -0.33
C LEU A 128 1.58 -22.07 -1.07
N ILE A 129 2.58 -21.44 -0.44
CA ILE A 129 3.33 -20.35 -1.06
C ILE A 129 4.30 -20.91 -2.11
N LYS A 130 5.05 -21.96 -1.74
CA LYS A 130 6.05 -22.60 -2.60
C LYS A 130 5.45 -23.15 -3.90
N GLU A 131 4.23 -23.68 -3.85
CA GLU A 131 3.55 -24.26 -5.00
C GLU A 131 3.01 -23.19 -5.97
N LYS A 132 2.51 -22.06 -5.45
CA LYS A 132 1.81 -21.05 -6.26
C LYS A 132 2.68 -19.89 -6.73
N PHE A 133 3.78 -19.59 -6.03
CA PHE A 133 4.57 -18.39 -6.30
C PHE A 133 6.02 -18.71 -6.65
N ASN A 134 6.65 -17.82 -7.41
CA ASN A 134 8.08 -17.86 -7.68
C ASN A 134 8.83 -16.97 -6.67
N PRO A 135 9.79 -17.49 -5.88
CA PRO A 135 10.53 -16.67 -4.91
C PRO A 135 11.35 -15.56 -5.57
N ARG A 136 11.72 -15.72 -6.84
CA ARG A 136 12.49 -14.74 -7.63
C ARG A 136 11.62 -13.72 -8.36
N ALA A 137 10.29 -13.83 -8.28
CA ALA A 137 9.41 -12.82 -8.86
C ALA A 137 9.66 -11.46 -8.18
N CYS A 138 9.59 -10.40 -8.99
CA CYS A 138 9.79 -9.03 -8.54
C CYS A 138 8.57 -8.59 -7.72
N ALA A 139 8.78 -7.94 -6.57
CA ALA A 139 7.73 -7.18 -5.95
C ALA A 139 7.49 -5.87 -6.70
N TRP A 140 6.30 -5.32 -6.51
CA TRP A 140 5.89 -4.04 -7.05
C TRP A 140 5.34 -3.16 -5.92
N ALA A 141 5.24 -1.85 -6.16
CA ALA A 141 4.84 -0.89 -5.13
C ALA A 141 3.34 -0.62 -5.09
N LEU A 142 2.79 -0.58 -3.88
CA LEU A 142 1.51 0.07 -3.62
C LEU A 142 1.69 1.58 -3.48
N GLY A 143 0.63 2.34 -3.76
CA GLY A 143 0.52 3.77 -3.45
C GLY A 143 0.50 4.71 -4.65
N MET A 144 0.85 4.19 -5.81
CA MET A 144 0.47 4.76 -7.10
C MET A 144 0.23 3.59 -8.05
N ASN A 145 -1.03 3.31 -8.33
CA ASN A 145 -1.41 2.14 -9.10
C ASN A 145 -2.58 2.50 -9.99
N ILE A 146 -2.49 2.14 -11.27
CA ILE A 146 -3.66 2.19 -12.16
C ILE A 146 -4.29 0.81 -12.24
N PHE A 147 -5.59 0.72 -12.04
CA PHE A 147 -6.33 -0.53 -12.04
C PHE A 147 -7.37 -0.53 -13.15
N ASP A 148 -7.41 -1.61 -13.91
CA ASP A 148 -8.52 -1.97 -14.79
C ASP A 148 -9.56 -2.73 -13.97
N LEU A 149 -10.71 -2.11 -13.73
CA LEU A 149 -11.76 -2.65 -12.89
C LEU A 149 -12.61 -3.70 -13.62
N ASP A 150 -12.60 -3.73 -14.94
CA ASP A 150 -13.26 -4.78 -15.71
C ASP A 150 -12.43 -6.07 -15.65
N ALA A 151 -11.11 -5.97 -15.86
CA ALA A 151 -10.19 -7.09 -15.66
C ALA A 151 -10.18 -7.57 -14.21
N TRP A 152 -10.23 -6.67 -13.22
CA TRP A 152 -10.33 -7.02 -11.80
C TRP A 152 -11.55 -7.92 -11.53
N ARG A 153 -12.73 -7.54 -12.05
CA ARG A 153 -13.96 -8.32 -11.89
C ARG A 153 -13.89 -9.66 -12.61
N LEU A 154 -13.32 -9.69 -13.81
CA LEU A 154 -13.14 -10.92 -14.58
C LEU A 154 -12.25 -11.92 -13.84
N GLU A 155 -11.12 -11.45 -13.32
CA GLU A 155 -10.14 -12.25 -12.56
C GLU A 155 -10.55 -12.50 -11.10
N LYS A 156 -11.67 -11.91 -10.64
CA LYS A 156 -12.21 -12.04 -9.29
C LYS A 156 -11.17 -11.68 -8.22
N CYS A 157 -10.46 -10.56 -8.40
CA CYS A 157 -9.33 -10.24 -7.54
C CYS A 157 -9.75 -9.93 -6.09
N THR A 158 -10.96 -9.42 -5.84
CA THR A 158 -11.45 -9.22 -4.46
C THR A 158 -11.61 -10.58 -3.76
N GLU A 159 -12.11 -11.59 -4.46
CA GLU A 159 -12.27 -12.94 -3.96
C GLU A 159 -10.92 -13.65 -3.77
N GLN A 160 -9.95 -13.43 -4.67
CA GLN A 160 -8.59 -13.90 -4.47
C GLN A 160 -7.96 -13.28 -3.22
N TYR A 161 -8.15 -11.98 -3.03
CA TYR A 161 -7.72 -11.29 -1.82
C TYR A 161 -8.36 -11.90 -0.57
N HIS A 162 -9.67 -12.20 -0.60
CA HIS A 162 -10.34 -12.87 0.51
C HIS A 162 -9.78 -14.27 0.80
N TYR A 163 -9.60 -15.06 -0.26
CA TYR A 163 -9.04 -16.41 -0.17
C TYR A 163 -7.67 -16.40 0.53
N TRP A 164 -6.77 -15.51 0.11
CA TRP A 164 -5.45 -15.41 0.71
C TRP A 164 -5.48 -14.88 2.14
N GLN A 165 -6.34 -13.92 2.45
CA GLN A 165 -6.47 -13.41 3.82
C GLN A 165 -7.00 -14.46 4.78
N ASN A 166 -7.97 -15.27 4.36
CA ASN A 166 -8.50 -16.37 5.15
C ASN A 166 -7.42 -17.42 5.43
N LEU A 167 -6.62 -17.80 4.43
CA LEU A 167 -5.53 -18.77 4.62
C LEU A 167 -4.37 -18.23 5.45
N ASN A 168 -4.22 -16.91 5.55
CA ASN A 168 -3.20 -16.27 6.38
C ASN A 168 -3.73 -15.78 7.74
N GLU A 169 -4.85 -16.30 8.23
CA GLU A 169 -5.41 -15.92 9.54
C GLU A 169 -4.39 -16.12 10.68
N ASP A 170 -3.58 -17.17 10.61
CA ASP A 170 -2.54 -17.51 11.58
C ASP A 170 -1.18 -16.83 11.32
N ARG A 171 -1.06 -16.03 10.25
CA ARG A 171 0.14 -15.29 9.83
C ARG A 171 1.33 -16.17 9.50
N THR A 172 1.07 -17.39 9.03
CA THR A 172 2.12 -18.32 8.61
C THR A 172 2.56 -18.10 7.16
N LEU A 173 1.70 -17.55 6.28
CA LEU A 173 2.01 -17.30 4.87
C LEU A 173 2.80 -15.99 4.69
N TRP A 174 2.43 -14.94 5.41
CA TRP A 174 3.21 -13.71 5.58
C TRP A 174 2.86 -13.05 6.90
N LYS A 175 3.74 -12.19 7.41
CA LYS A 175 3.59 -11.64 8.76
C LYS A 175 2.53 -10.54 8.84
N MET A 176 2.68 -9.46 8.06
CA MET A 176 1.82 -8.27 8.14
C MET A 176 1.88 -7.38 6.89
N GLY A 177 0.97 -6.41 6.85
CA GLY A 177 0.91 -5.37 5.83
C GLY A 177 0.03 -5.77 4.65
N THR A 178 -0.37 -4.77 3.87
CA THR A 178 -1.18 -4.95 2.67
C THR A 178 -0.34 -5.25 1.43
N LEU A 179 0.97 -4.95 1.45
CA LEU A 179 1.84 -5.23 0.31
C LEU A 179 1.92 -6.74 0.01
N PRO A 180 2.25 -7.65 0.96
CA PRO A 180 2.24 -9.07 0.65
C PRO A 180 0.88 -9.57 0.16
N ALA A 181 -0.22 -9.06 0.74
CA ALA A 181 -1.59 -9.36 0.29
C ALA A 181 -1.83 -8.92 -1.16
N GLY A 182 -1.34 -7.74 -1.56
CA GLY A 182 -1.37 -7.28 -2.95
C GLY A 182 -0.53 -8.14 -3.88
N LEU A 183 0.69 -8.50 -3.47
CA LEU A 183 1.58 -9.33 -4.29
C LEU A 183 0.97 -10.71 -4.59
N VAL A 184 0.28 -11.34 -3.63
CA VAL A 184 -0.40 -12.62 -3.85
C VAL A 184 -1.71 -12.48 -4.61
N THR A 185 -2.45 -11.39 -4.40
CA THR A 185 -3.74 -11.13 -5.06
C THR A 185 -3.56 -10.87 -6.56
N PHE A 186 -2.55 -10.07 -6.92
CA PHE A 186 -2.29 -9.66 -8.30
C PHE A 186 -1.12 -10.41 -8.94
N TYR A 187 -0.79 -11.58 -8.41
CA TYR A 187 0.32 -12.36 -8.95
C TYR A 187 0.06 -12.72 -10.42
N SER A 188 1.04 -12.41 -11.28
CA SER A 188 0.95 -12.56 -12.74
C SER A 188 -0.11 -11.69 -13.45
N THR A 189 -0.85 -10.84 -12.73
CA THR A 189 -1.85 -9.91 -13.26
C THR A 189 -1.45 -8.43 -13.10
N THR A 190 -0.17 -8.16 -12.82
CA THR A 190 0.42 -6.80 -12.79
C THR A 190 1.30 -6.53 -13.99
N LYS A 191 1.10 -5.39 -14.65
CA LYS A 191 1.99 -4.82 -15.66
C LYS A 191 3.00 -3.87 -14.99
N PRO A 192 4.31 -4.09 -15.17
CA PRO A 192 5.32 -3.13 -14.74
C PRO A 192 5.19 -1.81 -15.51
N LEU A 193 5.18 -0.70 -14.77
CA LEU A 193 5.21 0.65 -15.35
C LEU A 193 6.65 1.19 -15.40
N ASP A 194 6.86 2.19 -16.27
CA ASP A 194 8.10 2.95 -16.31
C ASP A 194 8.37 3.64 -14.96
N LYS A 195 9.63 3.63 -14.52
CA LYS A 195 10.03 4.21 -13.22
C LYS A 195 9.78 5.73 -13.16
N ALA A 196 9.72 6.41 -14.29
CA ALA A 196 9.37 7.83 -14.35
C ALA A 196 7.92 8.11 -13.90
N TRP A 197 7.05 7.10 -13.77
CA TRP A 197 5.70 7.31 -13.24
C TRP A 197 5.67 7.48 -11.73
N HIS A 198 6.46 6.70 -10.99
CA HIS A 198 6.38 6.62 -9.54
C HIS A 198 7.75 6.31 -8.93
N VAL A 199 8.25 7.25 -8.14
CA VAL A 199 9.43 7.08 -7.29
C VAL A 199 8.98 7.05 -5.84
N LEU A 200 9.41 6.04 -5.10
CA LEU A 200 9.02 5.77 -3.73
C LEU A 200 10.23 5.64 -2.82
N GLY A 201 9.99 5.69 -1.51
CA GLY A 201 11.00 5.49 -0.49
C GLY A 201 11.53 6.79 0.08
N LEU A 202 10.92 7.95 -0.22
CA LEU A 202 11.37 9.24 0.35
C LEU A 202 11.19 9.30 1.88
N GLY A 203 10.42 8.37 2.48
CA GLY A 203 10.28 8.22 3.92
C GLY A 203 11.16 7.12 4.54
N SER A 204 12.10 6.52 3.80
CA SER A 204 12.96 5.44 4.32
C SER A 204 14.33 5.28 3.66
N ASN A 205 14.52 5.77 2.43
CA ASN A 205 15.75 5.64 1.65
C ASN A 205 16.36 7.02 1.38
N PRO A 206 17.47 7.40 2.05
CA PRO A 206 18.09 8.70 1.87
C PRO A 206 18.90 8.82 0.57
N SER A 207 19.06 7.73 -0.18
CA SER A 207 19.95 7.64 -1.34
C SER A 207 19.25 7.86 -2.69
N ILE A 208 17.95 8.18 -2.69
CA ILE A 208 17.23 8.49 -3.93
C ILE A 208 17.71 9.83 -4.46
N SER A 209 18.16 9.87 -5.71
CA SER A 209 18.74 11.07 -6.28
C SER A 209 17.67 12.12 -6.58
N MET A 210 18.03 13.41 -6.47
CA MET A 210 17.13 14.50 -6.86
C MET A 210 16.78 14.45 -8.35
N GLU A 211 17.69 13.96 -9.20
CA GLU A 211 17.44 13.77 -10.63
C GLU A 211 16.31 12.75 -10.89
N GLU A 212 16.31 11.62 -10.18
CA GLU A 212 15.22 10.64 -10.26
C GLU A 212 13.89 11.23 -9.77
N ILE A 213 13.93 11.99 -8.68
CA ILE A 213 12.78 12.68 -8.10
C ILE A 213 12.19 13.69 -9.09
N GLU A 214 13.01 14.52 -9.74
CA GLU A 214 12.56 15.51 -10.74
C GLU A 214 11.99 14.85 -12.01
N LYS A 215 12.53 13.69 -12.38
CA LYS A 215 12.04 12.92 -13.53
C LYS A 215 10.70 12.22 -13.23
N ALA A 216 10.40 11.91 -11.98
CA ALA A 216 9.18 11.23 -11.58
C ALA A 216 7.90 12.08 -11.72
N ALA A 217 6.82 11.47 -12.20
CA ALA A 217 5.49 12.08 -12.23
C ALA A 217 4.84 12.10 -10.85
N VAL A 218 5.02 11.03 -10.06
CA VAL A 218 4.59 10.93 -8.67
C VAL A 218 5.77 10.56 -7.79
N ILE A 219 5.96 11.28 -6.69
CA ILE A 219 6.92 10.92 -5.63
C ILE A 219 6.17 10.50 -4.38
N HIS A 220 6.70 9.53 -3.66
CA HIS A 220 6.00 8.88 -2.57
C HIS A 220 6.88 8.82 -1.32
N PHE A 221 6.40 9.44 -0.25
CA PHE A 221 7.02 9.42 1.08
C PHE A 221 6.73 8.10 1.82
N SER A 222 6.78 6.98 1.10
CA SER A 222 6.63 5.65 1.68
C SER A 222 7.76 5.37 2.66
N GLY A 223 7.41 4.74 3.79
CA GLY A 223 8.27 4.61 4.96
C GLY A 223 7.74 5.36 6.17
N ASP A 224 8.50 5.36 7.26
CA ASP A 224 8.08 5.92 8.55
C ASP A 224 8.50 7.39 8.72
N MET A 225 9.52 7.86 8.00
CA MET A 225 10.05 9.24 8.08
C MET A 225 9.20 10.21 7.24
N LYS A 226 7.94 10.38 7.63
CA LYS A 226 6.98 11.24 6.92
C LYS A 226 7.41 12.72 6.94
N PRO A 227 7.14 13.49 5.88
CA PRO A 227 7.65 14.87 5.76
C PRO A 227 7.05 15.85 6.79
N TRP A 228 5.92 15.49 7.40
CA TRP A 228 5.27 16.23 8.48
C TRP A 228 5.72 15.82 9.90
N LEU A 229 6.71 14.93 10.02
CA LEU A 229 7.26 14.50 11.31
C LEU A 229 8.67 15.07 11.51
N ASP A 230 9.08 15.24 12.77
CA ASP A 230 10.43 15.72 13.10
C ASP A 230 11.54 14.77 12.64
N ILE A 231 11.21 13.48 12.48
CA ILE A 231 12.12 12.45 11.98
C ILE A 231 12.19 12.43 10.45
N ALA A 232 11.59 13.39 9.74
CA ALA A 232 11.65 13.48 8.28
C ALA A 232 13.09 13.58 7.77
N MET A 233 13.32 13.08 6.55
CA MET A 233 14.56 13.35 5.84
C MET A 233 14.59 14.81 5.38
N ASN A 234 15.43 15.62 5.99
CA ASN A 234 15.50 17.07 5.75
C ASN A 234 15.65 17.41 4.25
N HIS A 235 16.46 16.67 3.51
CA HIS A 235 16.69 16.92 2.08
C HIS A 235 15.46 16.65 1.20
N TYR A 236 14.49 15.85 1.64
CA TYR A 236 13.24 15.63 0.90
C TYR A 236 12.06 16.46 1.40
N LYS A 237 12.14 17.04 2.62
CA LYS A 237 11.01 17.73 3.27
C LYS A 237 10.39 18.83 2.40
N HIS A 238 11.23 19.62 1.72
CA HIS A 238 10.82 20.73 0.86
C HIS A 238 9.90 20.31 -0.31
N LEU A 239 9.95 19.04 -0.73
CA LEU A 239 9.12 18.52 -1.81
C LEU A 239 7.64 18.43 -1.41
N TRP A 240 7.36 18.27 -0.11
CA TRP A 240 6.01 18.26 0.46
C TRP A 240 5.59 19.66 0.93
N THR A 241 6.45 20.34 1.71
CA THR A 241 6.07 21.58 2.41
C THR A 241 5.68 22.72 1.46
N LYS A 242 6.15 22.71 0.21
CA LYS A 242 5.72 23.69 -0.80
C LYS A 242 4.22 23.64 -1.16
N TYR A 243 3.52 22.57 -0.79
CA TYR A 243 2.06 22.43 -1.00
C TYR A 243 1.25 22.58 0.30
N VAL A 244 1.91 22.78 1.44
CA VAL A 244 1.23 22.97 2.71
C VAL A 244 0.70 24.40 2.76
N ASP A 245 -0.60 24.52 3.03
CA ASP A 245 -1.24 25.81 3.26
C ASP A 245 -0.98 26.27 4.70
N ASN A 246 0.00 27.15 4.86
CA ASN A 246 0.42 27.68 6.16
C ASN A 246 -0.59 28.68 6.75
N GLU A 247 -1.59 29.11 5.96
CA GLU A 247 -2.67 29.96 6.43
C GLU A 247 -3.84 29.14 7.00
N MET A 248 -3.87 27.83 6.75
CA MET A 248 -4.91 26.94 7.27
C MET A 248 -4.82 26.80 8.79
N GLU A 249 -5.92 27.12 9.49
CA GLU A 249 -6.01 27.09 10.95
C GLU A 249 -5.51 25.76 11.55
N PHE A 250 -5.96 24.63 10.99
CA PHE A 250 -5.55 23.30 11.45
C PHE A 250 -4.05 23.06 11.29
N VAL A 251 -3.42 23.60 10.25
CA VAL A 251 -1.98 23.49 10.01
C VAL A 251 -1.21 24.31 11.04
N GLN A 252 -1.66 25.53 11.33
CA GLN A 252 -1.03 26.40 12.34
C GLN A 252 -1.09 25.80 13.75
N MET A 253 -2.12 25.02 14.06
CA MET A 253 -2.24 24.29 15.34
C MET A 253 -1.27 23.10 15.44
N CYS A 254 -0.80 22.57 14.31
CA CYS A 254 0.20 21.53 14.30
C CYS A 254 1.60 22.15 14.42
N ASN A 255 2.45 21.57 15.28
CA ASN A 255 3.84 21.99 15.43
C ASN A 255 4.69 21.51 14.24
N PHE A 256 4.34 21.93 13.03
CA PHE A 256 5.21 21.74 11.87
C PHE A 256 6.46 22.58 12.12
N GLY A 257 7.60 21.93 12.33
CA GLY A 257 8.90 22.62 12.37
C GLY A 257 9.23 23.18 10.99
N MET A 258 8.53 24.25 10.60
CA MET A 258 8.68 25.00 9.35
C MET A 258 9.85 25.96 9.45
#